data_AF-A0A803N607-F1
#
_entry.id   AF-A0A803N607-F1
#
_cell.length_a   1.000
_cell.length_b   1.000
_cell.length_c   1.000
_cell.angle_alpha   90.00
_cell.angle_beta   90.00
_cell.angle_gamma   90.00
#
_symmetry.space_group_name_H-M   'P 1'
#
loop_
_entity.id
_entity.type
_entity.pdbx_description
1 polymer ?
#
loop_
_entity_poly.entity_id
_entity_poly.type
_entity_poly.pdbx_seq_one_letter_code
_entity_poly.pdbx_strand_id
1 'polypeptide(L)'
;MGGSSSKSEYRRSTSSSTQWNQYENQPAGYSAPYYAPPECQFQHYNTQQPYPPAAAPPLTSSSSYGSAGPIHEHKKRFERMYSRIADEYKSLDEVTQALARAGLESSNLIVGIDFTKSNEWTGKRSFNNQSLHHTGSRLNPYEQAISIIGKTLAAFDDDNLIPCYGFGDASTHDQDVFSFYSDERVCNGFEEVLSRYREIVPHLRLAGPTSFAPLIEMAMTIVEQSGGQYHVLLIIADGQVTRSIDTEHGRLSPQEQKTVDAIVKASKYPLSIVVVGVGDGPWDMMKEFDDNIPARDFDNFQFVNFTEIMAKNTHQTRKETEFALSALMEIPSQYKATMALNLLGRRRGASPERVPLPPPLQNARSFGNASSFNYQKPSPSTSFESSAPAYYDTPRHVGTAPTAPTSTYDTSPPAASSAYDNLLCPICFTNNKDMAFGCGHQTCAECGQDLLNCPICRSSIQTRIKLY
;
A
#
# COMPACT_ATOMS: atom_id res chain seq x y z
N MET A 1 56.13 -40.37 -8.83
CA MET A 1 57.30 -39.66 -8.28
C MET A 1 56.81 -38.26 -7.89
N GLY A 2 57.08 -37.70 -6.71
CA GLY A 2 57.78 -38.24 -5.54
C GLY A 2 58.63 -37.15 -4.86
N GLY A 3 58.37 -36.84 -3.59
CA GLY A 3 59.14 -35.86 -2.81
C GLY A 3 58.26 -35.03 -1.86
N SER A 4 58.56 -35.08 -0.56
CA SER A 4 57.86 -34.37 0.51
C SER A 4 58.88 -33.81 1.51
N SER A 5 58.50 -32.77 2.27
CA SER A 5 59.15 -32.35 3.54
C SER A 5 60.57 -31.72 3.44
N SER A 6 61.06 -30.88 4.36
CA SER A 6 60.47 -30.10 5.48
C SER A 6 61.54 -29.17 6.13
N LYS A 7 61.15 -28.33 7.11
CA LYS A 7 62.01 -27.59 8.10
C LYS A 7 62.84 -26.39 7.57
N SER A 8 63.22 -25.36 8.34
CA SER A 8 62.91 -24.84 9.71
C SER A 8 63.68 -23.49 9.94
N GLU A 9 63.63 -22.67 11.02
CA GLU A 9 62.91 -22.60 12.31
C GLU A 9 62.99 -21.16 12.94
N TYR A 10 62.30 -20.91 14.07
CA TYR A 10 62.45 -19.80 15.06
C TYR A 10 62.32 -18.30 14.71
N ARG A 11 61.39 -17.63 15.41
CA ARG A 11 61.69 -16.91 16.69
C ARG A 11 60.44 -16.72 17.57
N ARG A 12 60.65 -16.51 18.89
CA ARG A 12 59.62 -16.28 19.94
C ARG A 12 59.65 -14.83 20.45
N SER A 13 58.52 -14.37 20.99
CA SER A 13 58.36 -13.59 22.25
C SER A 13 56.87 -13.25 22.44
N THR A 14 56.13 -13.86 23.39
CA THR A 14 55.91 -13.39 24.78
C THR A 14 55.52 -11.89 24.86
N SER A 15 54.25 -11.48 25.06
CA SER A 15 53.28 -11.74 26.15
C SER A 15 53.48 -10.90 27.42
N SER A 16 52.52 -10.04 27.75
CA SER A 16 52.01 -9.85 29.13
C SER A 16 50.76 -8.98 29.14
N SER A 17 49.95 -9.14 30.19
CA SER A 17 48.74 -8.37 30.47
C SER A 17 48.70 -8.05 31.96
N THR A 18 48.55 -6.78 32.33
CA THR A 18 48.23 -6.41 33.72
C THR A 18 47.42 -5.11 33.77
N GLN A 19 46.91 -4.81 34.97
CA GLN A 19 45.78 -3.93 35.26
C GLN A 19 46.11 -3.14 36.55
N TRP A 20 45.31 -2.09 36.81
CA TRP A 20 45.02 -1.45 38.10
C TRP A 20 45.60 -0.07 38.42
N ASN A 21 44.69 0.72 39.01
CA ASN A 21 44.84 1.90 39.87
C ASN A 21 45.35 3.22 39.27
N GLN A 22 44.93 4.43 39.68
CA GLN A 22 43.84 5.04 40.51
C GLN A 22 44.45 6.28 41.19
N TYR A 23 43.61 7.16 41.72
CA TYR A 23 43.89 8.47 42.35
C TYR A 23 44.16 9.62 41.37
N GLU A 24 43.83 10.89 41.66
CA GLU A 24 42.74 11.56 42.42
C GLU A 24 43.13 13.04 42.54
N ASN A 25 42.26 14.00 42.16
CA ASN A 25 42.14 15.32 42.82
C ASN A 25 40.98 16.19 42.28
N GLN A 26 40.55 17.12 43.13
CA GLN A 26 39.48 18.13 42.98
C GLN A 26 39.69 19.19 44.11
N PRO A 27 38.87 20.24 44.29
CA PRO A 27 37.95 20.94 43.36
C PRO A 27 38.08 22.49 43.41
N ALA A 28 37.34 23.19 42.53
CA ALA A 28 36.74 24.51 42.79
C ALA A 28 35.63 24.79 41.74
N GLY A 29 34.49 25.43 42.03
CA GLY A 29 33.93 25.80 43.35
C GLY A 29 33.10 27.09 43.32
N TYR A 30 31.83 27.06 42.86
CA TYR A 30 30.84 28.15 43.02
C TYR A 30 29.40 27.60 43.13
N SER A 31 28.46 28.44 43.57
CA SER A 31 27.23 28.06 44.31
C SER A 31 25.89 28.11 43.55
N ALA A 32 24.89 27.38 44.06
CA ALA A 32 23.50 27.33 43.57
C ALA A 32 22.62 28.52 44.06
N PRO A 33 21.30 28.54 43.72
CA PRO A 33 20.34 27.84 44.59
C PRO A 33 19.29 26.97 43.84
N TYR A 34 18.66 26.06 44.59
CA TYR A 34 17.57 25.18 44.14
C TYR A 34 16.17 25.79 44.37
N TYR A 35 15.18 25.30 43.62
CA TYR A 35 13.75 25.32 43.99
C TYR A 35 13.26 23.89 44.25
N ALA A 36 12.27 23.72 45.12
CA ALA A 36 11.71 22.43 45.49
C ALA A 36 10.16 22.44 45.44
N PRO A 37 9.50 21.32 45.06
CA PRO A 37 8.05 21.15 45.18
C PRO A 37 7.66 20.66 46.59
N PRO A 38 6.47 21.02 47.10
CA PRO A 38 5.99 20.58 48.42
C PRO A 38 5.24 19.25 48.39
N GLU A 39 5.42 18.44 49.45
CA GLU A 39 4.56 17.28 49.76
C GLU A 39 3.28 17.72 50.49
N CYS A 40 2.19 16.96 50.34
CA CYS A 40 0.97 17.14 51.13
C CYS A 40 0.77 15.97 52.11
N GLN A 41 0.60 16.29 53.40
CA GLN A 41 0.55 15.29 54.48
C GLN A 41 -0.87 14.73 54.70
N PHE A 42 -0.94 13.44 55.04
CA PHE A 42 -2.14 12.84 55.65
C PHE A 42 -2.28 13.26 57.12
N GLN A 43 -3.52 13.42 57.60
CA GLN A 43 -3.84 13.40 59.03
C GLN A 43 -5.03 12.47 59.29
N HIS A 44 -4.90 11.60 60.29
CA HIS A 44 -5.99 10.77 60.80
C HIS A 44 -6.74 11.49 61.94
N TYR A 45 -8.06 11.30 61.98
CA TYR A 45 -8.82 11.25 63.23
C TYR A 45 -9.81 10.07 63.18
N ASN A 46 -10.22 9.58 64.36
CA ASN A 46 -10.96 8.31 64.53
C ASN A 46 -11.97 8.42 65.69
N THR A 47 -12.84 7.41 65.81
CA THR A 47 -13.98 7.25 66.75
C THR A 47 -15.22 8.10 66.39
N GLN A 48 -16.46 7.69 66.69
CA GLN A 48 -16.91 6.63 67.61
C GLN A 48 -18.25 5.98 67.15
N GLN A 49 -18.69 4.88 67.78
CA GLN A 49 -19.87 4.06 67.43
C GLN A 49 -20.70 3.79 68.71
N PRO A 50 -22.05 3.72 68.65
CA PRO A 50 -22.73 2.47 69.04
C PRO A 50 -24.06 2.11 68.32
N TYR A 51 -24.45 0.84 68.48
CA TYR A 51 -25.61 0.07 67.99
C TYR A 51 -26.80 -0.01 69.01
N PRO A 52 -27.85 -0.88 68.88
CA PRO A 52 -28.68 -1.38 67.76
C PRO A 52 -30.20 -1.05 68.03
N PRO A 53 -31.22 -1.95 68.19
CA PRO A 53 -31.68 -3.15 67.43
C PRO A 53 -33.20 -3.18 67.05
N ALA A 54 -33.56 -3.87 65.94
CA ALA A 54 -34.85 -4.56 65.72
C ALA A 54 -34.73 -5.58 64.56
N ALA A 55 -35.60 -6.61 64.45
CA ALA A 55 -35.40 -7.73 63.50
C ALA A 55 -36.67 -8.48 63.02
N ALA A 56 -36.54 -9.16 61.86
CA ALA A 56 -37.43 -10.19 61.27
C ALA A 56 -38.84 -9.74 60.79
N PRO A 57 -39.58 -10.53 59.96
CA PRO A 57 -39.33 -11.87 59.39
C PRO A 57 -39.40 -11.95 57.82
N PRO A 58 -39.21 -13.13 57.19
CA PRO A 58 -39.19 -13.29 55.71
C PRO A 58 -40.42 -14.03 55.11
N LEU A 59 -40.67 -13.88 53.78
CA LEU A 59 -40.83 -14.96 52.77
C LEU A 59 -41.44 -14.53 51.39
N THR A 60 -41.11 -15.33 50.35
CA THR A 60 -41.85 -15.60 49.08
C THR A 60 -42.28 -14.49 48.09
N SER A 61 -41.49 -14.37 47.01
CA SER A 61 -41.88 -14.47 45.58
C SER A 61 -43.08 -13.71 44.98
N SER A 62 -42.81 -12.89 43.95
CA SER A 62 -43.52 -12.95 42.65
C SER A 62 -42.68 -12.36 41.50
N SER A 63 -42.73 -12.98 40.32
CA SER A 63 -41.89 -12.70 39.15
C SER A 63 -42.14 -11.35 38.47
N SER A 64 -41.09 -10.78 37.87
CA SER A 64 -41.19 -9.84 36.73
C SER A 64 -40.17 -10.25 35.67
N TYR A 65 -40.65 -10.71 34.51
CA TYR A 65 -39.80 -11.22 33.43
C TYR A 65 -39.16 -10.09 32.62
N GLY A 66 -37.83 -10.06 32.57
CA GLY A 66 -37.03 -9.20 31.69
C GLY A 66 -35.99 -10.02 30.94
N SER A 67 -36.44 -10.96 30.10
CA SER A 67 -35.56 -11.96 29.48
C SER A 67 -34.67 -11.36 28.40
N ALA A 68 -33.41 -11.07 28.75
CA ALA A 68 -32.35 -10.81 27.77
C ALA A 68 -32.03 -12.12 27.01
N GLY A 69 -32.70 -12.31 25.88
CA GLY A 69 -32.63 -13.56 25.12
C GLY A 69 -31.24 -13.88 24.54
N PRO A 70 -31.00 -15.15 24.17
CA PRO A 70 -29.68 -15.66 23.76
C PRO A 70 -29.07 -14.94 22.55
N ILE A 71 -29.88 -14.23 21.75
CA ILE A 71 -29.45 -13.41 20.61
C ILE A 71 -28.31 -12.45 20.99
N HIS A 72 -28.38 -11.82 22.17
CA HIS A 72 -27.38 -10.81 22.55
C HIS A 72 -26.03 -11.42 23.00
N GLU A 73 -26.04 -12.66 23.48
CA GLU A 73 -24.84 -13.41 23.85
C GLU A 73 -24.21 -14.08 22.63
N HIS A 74 -25.04 -14.67 21.75
CA HIS A 74 -24.60 -15.17 20.45
C HIS A 74 -23.96 -14.07 19.60
N LYS A 75 -24.54 -12.86 19.55
CA LYS A 75 -23.95 -11.72 18.84
C LYS A 75 -22.56 -11.36 19.39
N LYS A 76 -22.40 -11.20 20.71
CA LYS A 76 -21.08 -10.93 21.34
C LYS A 76 -20.06 -12.05 21.14
N ARG A 77 -20.51 -13.31 21.04
CA ARG A 77 -19.63 -14.45 20.72
C ARG A 77 -19.20 -14.45 19.25
N PHE A 78 -20.10 -14.07 18.34
CA PHE A 78 -19.85 -13.95 16.91
C PHE A 78 -18.88 -12.79 16.59
N GLU A 79 -19.13 -11.61 17.17
CA GLU A 79 -18.25 -10.43 17.08
C GLU A 79 -16.81 -10.75 17.52
N ARG A 80 -16.65 -11.55 18.59
CA ARG A 80 -15.33 -12.00 19.08
C ARG A 80 -14.68 -13.12 18.28
N MET A 81 -15.42 -13.82 17.42
CA MET A 81 -14.92 -14.95 16.63
C MET A 81 -14.31 -14.49 15.29
N TYR A 82 -14.62 -13.26 14.88
CA TYR A 82 -14.16 -12.68 13.61
C TYR A 82 -13.54 -11.28 13.78
N SER A 83 -13.17 -10.86 15.00
CA SER A 83 -12.50 -9.57 15.23
C SER A 83 -11.02 -9.58 14.85
N ARG A 84 -10.38 -10.74 15.04
CA ARG A 84 -8.99 -11.06 14.69
C ARG A 84 -8.92 -12.55 14.34
N ILE A 85 -8.30 -12.92 13.22
CA ILE A 85 -8.01 -14.33 12.88
C ILE A 85 -6.58 -14.69 13.37
N ALA A 86 -6.23 -15.97 13.41
CA ALA A 86 -4.95 -16.47 13.91
C ALA A 86 -4.31 -17.48 12.96
N ASP A 87 -2.97 -17.61 13.04
CA ASP A 87 -2.16 -18.54 12.26
C ASP A 87 -2.47 -20.01 12.63
N GLU A 88 -3.46 -20.61 11.96
CA GLU A 88 -3.88 -22.01 12.21
C GLU A 88 -3.13 -23.06 11.36
N TYR A 89 -2.57 -22.68 10.21
CA TYR A 89 -2.06 -23.61 9.20
C TYR A 89 -0.53 -23.67 9.12
N LYS A 90 0.04 -24.82 8.75
CA LYS A 90 1.49 -25.07 8.69
C LYS A 90 1.98 -25.49 7.31
N SER A 91 1.07 -25.65 6.35
CA SER A 91 1.36 -26.06 4.98
C SER A 91 0.28 -25.58 4.01
N LEU A 92 0.64 -25.43 2.73
CA LEU A 92 -0.33 -25.13 1.67
C LEU A 92 -1.39 -26.24 1.56
N ASP A 93 -1.02 -27.51 1.75
CA ASP A 93 -1.97 -28.63 1.71
C ASP A 93 -3.08 -28.51 2.77
N GLU A 94 -2.74 -28.09 4.00
CA GLU A 94 -3.73 -27.86 5.07
C GLU A 94 -4.65 -26.68 4.75
N VAL A 95 -4.11 -25.59 4.17
CA VAL A 95 -4.87 -24.43 3.68
C VAL A 95 -5.82 -24.85 2.55
N THR A 96 -5.31 -25.48 1.49
CA THR A 96 -6.10 -25.99 0.35
C THR A 96 -7.24 -26.90 0.83
N GLN A 97 -6.94 -27.81 1.76
CA GLN A 97 -7.96 -28.65 2.38
C GLN A 97 -8.94 -27.84 3.25
N ALA A 98 -8.52 -26.74 3.89
CA ALA A 98 -9.41 -25.88 4.67
C ALA A 98 -10.33 -25.02 3.79
N LEU A 99 -9.85 -24.56 2.63
CA LEU A 99 -10.64 -23.87 1.60
C LEU A 99 -11.69 -24.82 1.00
N ALA A 100 -11.26 -26.00 0.53
CA ALA A 100 -12.17 -27.01 -0.01
C ALA A 100 -13.20 -27.49 1.03
N ARG A 101 -12.81 -27.72 2.29
CA ARG A 101 -13.75 -28.06 3.39
C ARG A 101 -14.64 -26.89 3.81
N ALA A 102 -14.32 -25.65 3.44
CA ALA A 102 -15.20 -24.51 3.64
C ALA A 102 -16.29 -24.40 2.55
N GLY A 103 -16.15 -25.13 1.43
CA GLY A 103 -16.99 -24.94 0.25
C GLY A 103 -16.47 -23.86 -0.71
N LEU A 104 -15.24 -23.37 -0.51
CA LEU A 104 -14.56 -22.58 -1.54
C LEU A 104 -14.06 -23.53 -2.63
N GLU A 105 -14.96 -23.89 -3.55
CA GLU A 105 -14.65 -24.62 -4.78
C GLU A 105 -13.96 -23.73 -5.82
N SER A 106 -14.03 -22.41 -5.62
CA SER A 106 -13.98 -21.38 -6.65
C SER A 106 -13.68 -20.01 -6.02
N SER A 107 -12.85 -19.18 -6.64
CA SER A 107 -12.64 -17.77 -6.23
C SER A 107 -12.21 -16.88 -7.41
N ASN A 108 -12.27 -15.56 -7.22
CA ASN A 108 -11.87 -14.56 -8.20
C ASN A 108 -10.73 -13.69 -7.63
N LEU A 109 -9.63 -13.50 -8.36
CA LEU A 109 -8.50 -12.67 -7.94
C LEU A 109 -8.51 -11.28 -8.57
N ILE A 110 -8.33 -10.24 -7.76
CA ILE A 110 -8.11 -8.85 -8.22
C ILE A 110 -6.69 -8.45 -7.83
N VAL A 111 -5.92 -7.87 -8.75
CA VAL A 111 -4.55 -7.41 -8.48
C VAL A 111 -4.46 -5.89 -8.56
N GLY A 112 -3.94 -5.26 -7.51
CA GLY A 112 -3.60 -3.85 -7.50
C GLY A 112 -2.12 -3.64 -7.20
N ILE A 113 -1.47 -2.75 -7.95
CA ILE A 113 -0.05 -2.46 -7.82
C ILE A 113 0.14 -0.99 -7.51
N ASP A 114 0.85 -0.73 -6.41
CA ASP A 114 1.31 0.59 -6.00
C ASP A 114 2.36 1.10 -7.01
N PHE A 115 2.17 2.33 -7.51
CA PHE A 115 3.11 3.05 -8.37
C PHE A 115 3.43 4.44 -7.80
N THR A 116 3.43 4.57 -6.47
CA THR A 116 3.83 5.79 -5.77
C THR A 116 5.34 5.97 -5.78
N LYS A 117 5.80 7.20 -5.54
CA LYS A 117 7.20 7.59 -5.65
C LYS A 117 8.08 7.01 -4.54
N SER A 118 7.52 6.55 -3.43
CA SER A 118 8.32 5.93 -2.35
C SER A 118 9.10 4.71 -2.83
N ASN A 119 8.57 4.00 -3.83
CA ASN A 119 9.25 2.95 -4.57
C ASN A 119 10.60 3.37 -5.21
N GLU A 120 10.94 4.65 -5.31
CA GLU A 120 12.29 5.12 -5.68
C GLU A 120 13.33 4.90 -4.57
N TRP A 121 12.94 5.00 -3.30
CA TRP A 121 13.84 4.95 -2.14
C TRP A 121 13.63 3.76 -1.20
N THR A 122 12.45 3.14 -1.16
CA THR A 122 12.17 1.96 -0.30
C THR A 122 12.88 0.67 -0.76
N GLY A 123 13.68 0.71 -1.83
CA GLY A 123 14.64 -0.35 -2.20
C GLY A 123 16.05 -0.18 -1.63
N LYS A 124 16.30 0.79 -0.74
CA LYS A 124 17.62 1.15 -0.16
C LYS A 124 18.41 -0.06 0.33
N ARG A 125 17.87 -0.82 1.31
CA ARG A 125 18.55 -1.98 1.92
C ARG A 125 18.20 -3.28 1.21
N SER A 126 16.92 -3.48 0.88
CA SER A 126 16.36 -4.70 0.30
C SER A 126 16.72 -4.92 -1.17
N PHE A 127 16.92 -3.84 -1.94
CA PHE A 127 17.10 -3.90 -3.40
C PHE A 127 18.32 -3.09 -3.90
N ASN A 128 19.35 -2.92 -3.05
CA ASN A 128 20.67 -2.37 -3.41
C ASN A 128 20.62 -0.91 -3.92
N ASN A 129 19.86 -0.04 -3.26
CA ASN A 129 19.62 1.35 -3.67
C ASN A 129 19.01 1.53 -5.07
N GLN A 130 18.30 0.51 -5.59
CA GLN A 130 17.50 0.62 -6.81
C GLN A 130 16.02 0.82 -6.46
N SER A 131 15.28 1.45 -7.36
CA SER A 131 13.82 1.51 -7.23
C SER A 131 13.22 0.10 -7.24
N LEU A 132 12.18 -0.13 -6.43
CA LEU A 132 11.45 -1.40 -6.39
C LEU A 132 10.77 -1.73 -7.74
N HIS A 133 10.57 -0.74 -8.62
CA HIS A 133 10.07 -0.95 -9.99
C HIS A 133 11.18 -1.07 -11.05
N HIS A 134 12.46 -1.04 -10.69
CA HIS A 134 13.54 -1.08 -11.69
C HIS A 134 13.47 -2.38 -12.53
N THR A 135 13.09 -2.25 -13.81
CA THR A 135 12.97 -3.38 -14.74
C THR A 135 14.33 -3.71 -15.35
N GLY A 136 14.99 -4.75 -14.83
CA GLY A 136 16.30 -5.19 -15.29
C GLY A 136 16.31 -6.61 -15.87
N SER A 137 17.49 -7.23 -15.82
CA SER A 137 17.72 -8.67 -16.08
C SER A 137 17.43 -9.57 -14.87
N ARG A 138 17.31 -8.98 -13.68
CA ARG A 138 16.82 -9.63 -12.46
C ARG A 138 15.39 -9.13 -12.19
N LEU A 139 14.53 -10.02 -11.71
CA LEU A 139 13.18 -9.66 -11.27
C LEU A 139 13.27 -8.71 -10.06
N ASN A 140 12.56 -7.59 -10.11
CA ASN A 140 12.38 -6.70 -8.96
C ASN A 140 11.33 -7.25 -7.97
N PRO A 141 11.19 -6.71 -6.75
CA PRO A 141 10.34 -7.30 -5.72
C PRO A 141 8.87 -7.47 -6.12
N TYR A 142 8.30 -6.55 -6.89
CA TYR A 142 6.96 -6.69 -7.46
C TYR A 142 6.89 -7.88 -8.44
N GLU A 143 7.84 -8.00 -9.37
CA GLU A 143 7.88 -9.10 -10.34
C GLU A 143 8.06 -10.47 -9.66
N GLN A 144 8.85 -10.52 -8.58
CA GLN A 144 9.00 -11.73 -7.77
C GLN A 144 7.69 -12.07 -7.05
N ALA A 145 7.01 -11.09 -6.45
CA ALA A 145 5.71 -11.28 -5.82
C ALA A 145 4.67 -11.80 -6.84
N ILE A 146 4.47 -11.11 -7.97
CA ILE A 146 3.55 -11.51 -9.06
C ILE A 146 3.86 -12.95 -9.52
N SER A 147 5.14 -13.28 -9.75
CA SER A 147 5.54 -14.62 -10.22
C SER A 147 5.36 -15.73 -9.19
N ILE A 148 5.43 -15.44 -7.89
CA ILE A 148 5.23 -16.45 -6.84
C ILE A 148 3.73 -16.60 -6.54
N ILE A 149 2.99 -15.48 -6.42
CA ILE A 149 1.53 -15.45 -6.31
C ILE A 149 0.89 -16.26 -7.43
N GLY A 150 1.31 -16.05 -8.69
CA GLY A 150 0.74 -16.79 -9.82
C GLY A 150 0.89 -18.31 -9.73
N LYS A 151 2.02 -18.80 -9.23
CA LYS A 151 2.27 -20.25 -9.05
C LYS A 151 1.43 -20.88 -7.94
N THR A 152 0.91 -20.09 -7.00
CA THR A 152 0.27 -20.61 -5.78
C THR A 152 -1.20 -20.23 -5.64
N LEU A 153 -1.64 -19.12 -6.24
CA LEU A 153 -3.03 -18.64 -6.18
C LEU A 153 -3.84 -18.92 -7.45
N ALA A 154 -3.22 -19.06 -8.63
CA ALA A 154 -3.95 -19.38 -9.87
C ALA A 154 -4.59 -20.78 -9.85
N ALA A 155 -4.28 -21.63 -8.86
CA ALA A 155 -4.96 -22.90 -8.61
C ALA A 155 -6.33 -22.73 -7.90
N PHE A 156 -6.70 -21.49 -7.53
CA PHE A 156 -7.97 -21.13 -6.88
C PHE A 156 -8.77 -20.09 -7.68
N ASP A 157 -8.32 -19.72 -8.87
CA ASP A 157 -8.95 -18.74 -9.76
C ASP A 157 -9.66 -19.49 -10.91
N ASP A 158 -10.97 -19.29 -11.07
CA ASP A 158 -11.82 -20.18 -11.87
C ASP A 158 -11.59 -20.09 -13.39
N ASP A 159 -11.47 -18.88 -13.90
CA ASP A 159 -11.43 -18.57 -15.33
C ASP A 159 -10.06 -18.01 -15.78
N ASN A 160 -9.13 -17.84 -14.84
CA ASN A 160 -7.80 -17.25 -15.05
C ASN A 160 -7.88 -15.78 -15.54
N LEU A 161 -8.98 -15.08 -15.28
CA LEU A 161 -9.22 -13.70 -15.71
C LEU A 161 -9.06 -12.72 -14.54
N ILE A 162 -7.94 -11.98 -14.55
CA ILE A 162 -7.49 -11.16 -13.43
C ILE A 162 -7.68 -9.67 -13.76
N PRO A 163 -8.66 -8.97 -13.13
CA PRO A 163 -8.70 -7.51 -13.11
C PRO A 163 -7.42 -6.93 -12.48
N CYS A 164 -6.65 -6.19 -13.27
CA CYS A 164 -5.38 -5.59 -12.84
C CYS A 164 -5.41 -4.07 -12.90
N TYR A 165 -4.99 -3.44 -11.81
CA TYR A 165 -5.03 -1.99 -11.62
C TYR A 165 -3.71 -1.42 -11.08
N GLY A 166 -3.42 -0.18 -11.45
CA GLY A 166 -2.35 0.63 -10.86
C GLY A 166 -2.91 1.85 -10.12
N PHE A 167 -2.21 2.32 -9.09
CA PHE A 167 -2.60 3.51 -8.33
C PHE A 167 -1.36 4.29 -7.83
N GLY A 168 -1.53 5.57 -7.48
CA GLY A 168 -0.45 6.38 -6.93
C GLY A 168 0.56 6.94 -7.95
N ASP A 169 0.39 6.65 -9.23
CA ASP A 169 1.12 7.31 -10.30
C ASP A 169 0.60 8.75 -10.51
N ALA A 170 1.29 9.56 -11.31
CA ALA A 170 0.90 10.95 -11.54
C ALA A 170 -0.34 11.16 -12.43
N SER A 171 -1.02 10.09 -12.88
CA SER A 171 -2.37 10.15 -13.43
C SER A 171 -3.45 9.93 -12.35
N THR A 172 -3.16 9.14 -11.31
CA THR A 172 -4.12 8.66 -10.31
C THR A 172 -4.01 9.32 -8.92
N HIS A 173 -2.79 9.65 -8.47
CA HIS A 173 -2.50 10.15 -7.13
C HIS A 173 -3.17 9.28 -6.04
N ASP A 174 -3.71 9.87 -4.96
CA ASP A 174 -4.49 9.19 -3.91
C ASP A 174 -6.02 9.23 -4.15
N GLN A 175 -6.46 9.51 -5.37
CA GLN A 175 -7.89 9.63 -5.70
C GLN A 175 -8.41 8.52 -6.61
N ASP A 176 -7.59 7.97 -7.51
CA ASP A 176 -8.06 7.05 -8.57
C ASP A 176 -7.20 5.78 -8.74
N VAL A 177 -7.65 4.91 -9.64
CA VAL A 177 -6.90 3.76 -10.16
C VAL A 177 -6.97 3.76 -11.68
N PHE A 178 -5.94 3.24 -12.36
CA PHE A 178 -5.97 2.96 -13.80
C PHE A 178 -6.02 1.45 -14.06
N SER A 179 -6.74 1.01 -15.10
CA SER A 179 -6.76 -0.40 -15.53
C SER A 179 -5.55 -0.74 -16.39
N PHE A 180 -5.05 -1.97 -16.30
CA PHE A 180 -3.86 -2.40 -17.07
C PHE A 180 -4.09 -2.39 -18.58
N TYR A 181 -5.31 -2.67 -19.05
CA TYR A 181 -5.71 -2.45 -20.44
C TYR A 181 -6.84 -1.42 -20.53
N SER A 182 -7.00 -0.85 -21.72
CA SER A 182 -8.20 -0.10 -22.10
C SER A 182 -9.41 -1.04 -22.24
N ASP A 183 -10.59 -0.46 -22.49
CA ASP A 183 -11.77 -1.17 -22.98
C ASP A 183 -12.23 -2.32 -22.08
N GLU A 184 -12.10 -2.13 -20.75
CA GLU A 184 -12.49 -3.06 -19.68
C GLU A 184 -11.80 -4.44 -19.73
N ARG A 185 -10.75 -4.60 -20.54
CA ARG A 185 -10.01 -5.87 -20.66
C ARG A 185 -9.23 -6.20 -19.38
N VAL A 186 -9.44 -7.43 -18.91
CA VAL A 186 -8.70 -8.10 -17.83
C VAL A 186 -7.50 -8.90 -18.37
N CYS A 187 -6.53 -9.22 -17.50
CA CYS A 187 -5.37 -10.06 -17.84
C CYS A 187 -5.75 -11.55 -17.86
N ASN A 188 -5.24 -12.32 -18.81
CA ASN A 188 -5.33 -13.77 -18.82
C ASN A 188 -4.11 -14.38 -18.12
N GLY A 189 -4.25 -14.68 -16.83
CA GLY A 189 -3.22 -15.29 -15.98
C GLY A 189 -2.10 -14.35 -15.55
N PHE A 190 -1.38 -14.77 -14.50
CA PHE A 190 -0.28 -14.00 -13.90
C PHE A 190 0.90 -13.78 -14.86
N GLU A 191 1.04 -14.62 -15.90
CA GLU A 191 1.94 -14.42 -17.02
C GLU A 191 1.64 -13.12 -17.79
N GLU A 192 0.36 -12.84 -18.09
CA GLU A 192 -0.03 -11.58 -18.73
C GLU A 192 0.05 -10.41 -17.74
N VAL A 193 -0.28 -10.60 -16.46
CA VAL A 193 -0.06 -9.57 -15.42
C VAL A 193 1.41 -9.14 -15.37
N LEU A 194 2.34 -10.11 -15.37
CA LEU A 194 3.78 -9.86 -15.32
C LEU A 194 4.31 -9.20 -16.62
N SER A 195 3.86 -9.66 -17.79
CA SER A 195 4.20 -9.02 -19.08
C SER A 195 3.72 -7.58 -19.10
N ARG A 196 2.46 -7.36 -18.72
CA ARG A 196 1.80 -6.06 -18.79
C ARG A 196 2.34 -5.07 -17.77
N TYR A 197 2.71 -5.53 -16.57
CA TYR A 197 3.47 -4.74 -15.60
C TYR A 197 4.78 -4.22 -16.22
N ARG A 198 5.56 -5.07 -16.89
CA ARG A 198 6.82 -4.68 -17.54
C ARG A 198 6.63 -3.74 -18.74
N GLU A 199 5.50 -3.81 -19.43
CA GLU A 199 5.13 -2.85 -20.49
C GLU A 199 4.75 -1.48 -19.94
N ILE A 200 3.99 -1.42 -18.84
CA ILE A 200 3.46 -0.18 -18.29
C ILE A 200 4.52 0.61 -17.52
N VAL A 201 5.28 -0.04 -16.63
CA VAL A 201 6.23 0.62 -15.70
C VAL A 201 7.15 1.67 -16.35
N PRO A 202 7.81 1.42 -17.50
CA PRO A 202 8.71 2.40 -18.12
C PRO A 202 8.04 3.69 -18.60
N HIS A 203 6.70 3.72 -18.68
CA HIS A 203 5.90 4.86 -19.14
C HIS A 203 5.25 5.64 -18.00
N LEU A 204 5.29 5.11 -16.76
CA LEU A 204 4.70 5.76 -15.59
C LEU A 204 5.59 6.89 -15.07
N ARG A 205 4.94 7.90 -14.46
CA ARG A 205 5.60 8.88 -13.59
C ARG A 205 5.11 8.62 -12.17
N LEU A 206 5.96 7.99 -11.35
CA LEU A 206 5.62 7.66 -9.96
C LEU A 206 5.32 8.95 -9.15
N ALA A 207 4.28 8.94 -8.32
CA ALA A 207 3.82 10.13 -7.60
C ALA A 207 3.30 9.84 -6.17
N GLY A 208 2.05 10.16 -5.90
CA GLY A 208 1.41 10.08 -4.58
C GLY A 208 0.40 11.23 -4.39
N PRO A 209 -0.20 11.40 -3.21
CA PRO A 209 -0.02 10.59 -1.99
C PRO A 209 -0.41 9.11 -2.14
N THR A 210 -0.12 8.32 -1.11
CA THR A 210 -0.37 6.87 -1.07
C THR A 210 -1.60 6.59 -0.21
N SER A 211 -2.65 6.01 -0.78
CA SER A 211 -3.86 5.52 -0.09
C SER A 211 -4.42 4.32 -0.84
N PHE A 212 -4.86 3.28 -0.14
CA PHE A 212 -5.46 2.10 -0.79
C PHE A 212 -6.97 2.25 -1.04
N ALA A 213 -7.59 3.34 -0.56
CA ALA A 213 -9.03 3.55 -0.69
C ALA A 213 -9.55 3.46 -2.15
N PRO A 214 -8.93 4.08 -3.17
CA PRO A 214 -9.40 3.97 -4.55
C PRO A 214 -9.41 2.52 -5.08
N LEU A 215 -8.44 1.70 -4.67
CA LEU A 215 -8.33 0.31 -5.09
C LEU A 215 -9.34 -0.60 -4.35
N ILE A 216 -9.53 -0.39 -3.05
CA ILE A 216 -10.52 -1.12 -2.25
C ILE A 216 -11.94 -0.75 -2.70
N GLU A 217 -12.19 0.52 -3.06
CA GLU A 217 -13.43 0.98 -3.71
C GLU A 217 -13.68 0.33 -5.08
N MET A 218 -12.63 0.11 -5.86
CA MET A 218 -12.73 -0.62 -7.13
C MET A 218 -13.08 -2.09 -6.89
N ALA A 219 -12.40 -2.77 -5.95
CA ALA A 219 -12.73 -4.15 -5.60
C ALA A 219 -14.17 -4.31 -5.09
N MET A 220 -14.67 -3.40 -4.24
CA MET A 220 -16.09 -3.37 -3.85
C MET A 220 -17.04 -3.18 -5.04
N THR A 221 -16.61 -2.49 -6.10
CA THR A 221 -17.42 -2.29 -7.31
C THR A 221 -17.47 -3.58 -8.15
N ILE A 222 -16.34 -4.28 -8.33
CA ILE A 222 -16.25 -5.57 -9.04
C ILE A 222 -17.07 -6.66 -8.31
N VAL A 223 -16.99 -6.71 -6.98
CA VAL A 223 -17.78 -7.66 -6.16
C VAL A 223 -19.29 -7.38 -6.28
N GLU A 224 -19.72 -6.12 -6.38
CA GLU A 224 -21.12 -5.78 -6.63
C GLU A 224 -21.55 -6.18 -8.07
N GLN A 225 -20.70 -5.89 -9.07
CA GLN A 225 -20.95 -6.21 -10.48
C GLN A 225 -21.10 -7.72 -10.73
N SER A 226 -20.20 -8.55 -10.17
CA SER A 226 -20.26 -10.02 -10.24
C SER A 226 -21.49 -10.64 -9.54
N GLY A 227 -22.24 -9.86 -8.77
CA GLY A 227 -23.44 -10.30 -8.04
C GLY A 227 -23.20 -10.68 -6.58
N GLY A 228 -22.05 -10.30 -6.00
CA GLY A 228 -21.62 -10.70 -4.67
C GLY A 228 -20.88 -12.05 -4.68
N GLN A 229 -20.11 -12.36 -5.72
CA GLN A 229 -19.20 -13.50 -5.69
C GLN A 229 -18.00 -13.21 -4.79
N TYR A 230 -17.36 -14.25 -4.23
CA TYR A 230 -16.19 -14.07 -3.39
C TYR A 230 -14.96 -13.65 -4.22
N HIS A 231 -14.28 -12.61 -3.74
CA HIS A 231 -13.06 -12.10 -4.36
C HIS A 231 -11.93 -11.94 -3.32
N VAL A 232 -10.69 -12.09 -3.78
CA VAL A 232 -9.49 -11.71 -3.01
C VAL A 232 -8.76 -10.59 -3.74
N LEU A 233 -8.68 -9.42 -3.10
CA LEU A 233 -7.89 -8.28 -3.57
C LEU A 233 -6.44 -8.42 -3.07
N LEU A 234 -5.52 -8.59 -4.00
CA LEU A 234 -4.08 -8.65 -3.77
C LEU A 234 -3.48 -7.26 -4.04
N ILE A 235 -3.03 -6.58 -2.99
CA ILE A 235 -2.36 -5.28 -3.09
C ILE A 235 -0.86 -5.51 -2.94
N ILE A 236 -0.06 -5.23 -3.97
CA ILE A 236 1.41 -5.24 -3.85
C ILE A 236 1.85 -3.78 -3.64
N ALA A 237 2.56 -3.50 -2.53
CA ALA A 237 2.90 -2.13 -2.12
C ALA A 237 4.14 -2.07 -1.21
N ASP A 238 4.74 -0.87 -1.09
CA ASP A 238 5.89 -0.62 -0.20
C ASP A 238 5.54 -0.15 1.22
N GLY A 239 4.24 -0.14 1.53
CA GLY A 239 3.69 0.17 2.85
C GLY A 239 3.63 1.67 3.20
N GLN A 240 4.12 2.57 2.33
CA GLN A 240 4.24 4.00 2.66
C GLN A 240 2.94 4.80 2.45
N VAL A 241 1.82 4.29 2.98
CA VAL A 241 0.56 5.05 3.11
C VAL A 241 0.86 6.38 3.80
N THR A 242 0.44 7.50 3.18
CA THR A 242 1.04 8.80 3.48
C THR A 242 0.62 9.32 4.85
N ARG A 243 1.57 9.41 5.78
CA ARG A 243 1.44 10.16 7.04
C ARG A 243 1.72 11.65 6.81
N SER A 244 0.90 12.53 7.39
CA SER A 244 1.21 13.97 7.39
C SER A 244 2.21 14.29 8.50
N ILE A 245 3.05 15.31 8.27
CA ILE A 245 3.93 15.87 9.31
C ILE A 245 3.10 16.65 10.34
N ASP A 246 1.96 17.21 9.90
CA ASP A 246 1.06 18.04 10.70
C ASP A 246 0.05 17.20 11.52
N THR A 247 0.15 15.86 11.50
CA THR A 247 -0.69 14.96 12.34
C THR A 247 -0.09 14.79 13.72
N GLU A 248 -0.87 15.11 14.76
CA GLU A 248 -0.51 14.87 16.16
C GLU A 248 -0.30 13.37 16.43
N HIS A 249 0.57 13.02 17.39
CA HIS A 249 0.85 11.62 17.73
C HIS A 249 -0.45 10.86 18.10
N GLY A 250 -0.73 9.77 17.39
CA GLY A 250 -1.95 8.97 17.58
C GLY A 250 -3.16 9.41 16.74
N ARG A 251 -2.99 10.33 15.78
CA ARG A 251 -4.04 10.70 14.81
C ARG A 251 -3.67 10.24 13.40
N LEU A 252 -4.64 9.64 12.70
CA LEU A 252 -4.51 9.22 11.31
C LEU A 252 -4.51 10.41 10.35
N SER A 253 -3.73 10.31 9.27
CA SER A 253 -3.78 11.23 8.13
C SER A 253 -5.08 11.09 7.32
N PRO A 254 -5.38 12.01 6.39
CA PRO A 254 -6.50 11.86 5.46
C PRO A 254 -6.41 10.57 4.61
N GLN A 255 -5.20 10.15 4.22
CA GLN A 255 -4.97 8.95 3.42
C GLN A 255 -5.09 7.66 4.23
N GLU A 256 -4.64 7.68 5.50
CA GLU A 256 -4.82 6.59 6.45
C GLU A 256 -6.29 6.41 6.80
N GLN A 257 -6.99 7.50 7.18
CA GLN A 257 -8.40 7.47 7.53
C GLN A 257 -9.26 6.96 6.36
N LYS A 258 -9.06 7.49 5.14
CA LYS A 258 -9.71 6.96 3.93
C LYS A 258 -9.48 5.45 3.74
N THR A 259 -8.26 4.98 4.01
CA THR A 259 -7.92 3.55 3.87
C THR A 259 -8.66 2.70 4.91
N VAL A 260 -8.68 3.11 6.18
CA VAL A 260 -9.43 2.44 7.24
C VAL A 260 -10.94 2.44 6.94
N ASP A 261 -11.50 3.57 6.53
CA ASP A 261 -12.91 3.71 6.15
C ASP A 261 -13.27 2.78 4.97
N ALA A 262 -12.37 2.64 4.00
CA ALA A 262 -12.53 1.73 2.86
C ALA A 262 -12.46 0.25 3.29
N ILE A 263 -11.54 -0.15 4.16
CA ILE A 263 -11.46 -1.52 4.72
C ILE A 263 -12.74 -1.85 5.52
N VAL A 264 -13.19 -0.91 6.37
CA VAL A 264 -14.44 -1.04 7.14
C VAL A 264 -15.67 -1.10 6.22
N LYS A 265 -15.68 -0.40 5.09
CA LYS A 265 -16.74 -0.55 4.07
C LYS A 265 -16.63 -1.90 3.35
N ALA A 266 -15.43 -2.35 3.02
CA ALA A 266 -15.17 -3.62 2.33
C ALA A 266 -15.60 -4.85 3.14
N SER A 267 -15.51 -4.81 4.48
CA SER A 267 -16.00 -5.89 5.35
C SER A 267 -17.51 -6.18 5.23
N LYS A 268 -18.27 -5.32 4.55
CA LYS A 268 -19.70 -5.57 4.23
C LYS A 268 -19.90 -6.35 2.93
N TYR A 269 -18.83 -6.70 2.21
CA TYR A 269 -18.84 -7.44 0.96
C TYR A 269 -18.16 -8.81 1.16
N PRO A 270 -18.42 -9.80 0.30
CA PRO A 270 -17.63 -11.04 0.26
C PRO A 270 -16.25 -10.78 -0.38
N LEU A 271 -15.44 -9.95 0.28
CA LEU A 271 -14.17 -9.43 -0.20
C LEU A 271 -13.10 -9.55 0.88
N SER A 272 -12.04 -10.29 0.57
CA SER A 272 -10.82 -10.39 1.36
C SER A 272 -9.72 -9.53 0.76
N ILE A 273 -8.87 -8.94 1.59
CA ILE A 273 -7.76 -8.08 1.17
C ILE A 273 -6.45 -8.68 1.69
N VAL A 274 -5.46 -8.84 0.81
CA VAL A 274 -4.10 -9.29 1.17
C VAL A 274 -3.09 -8.27 0.67
N VAL A 275 -2.32 -7.67 1.58
CA VAL A 275 -1.29 -6.66 1.28
C VAL A 275 0.10 -7.29 1.35
N VAL A 276 0.76 -7.34 0.20
CA VAL A 276 2.07 -7.95 0.00
C VAL A 276 3.15 -6.88 0.06
N GLY A 277 3.82 -6.80 1.22
CA GLY A 277 4.83 -5.79 1.55
C GLY A 277 6.19 -6.02 0.88
N VAL A 278 6.48 -5.24 -0.14
CA VAL A 278 7.76 -5.25 -0.88
C VAL A 278 8.67 -4.08 -0.48
N GLY A 279 9.97 -4.32 -0.32
CA GLY A 279 10.95 -3.30 0.06
C GLY A 279 11.21 -3.17 1.56
N ASP A 280 11.72 -2.01 1.95
CA ASP A 280 12.33 -1.72 3.26
C ASP A 280 11.35 -1.49 4.42
N GLY A 281 10.07 -1.26 4.14
CA GLY A 281 9.12 -0.73 5.12
C GLY A 281 9.43 0.74 5.51
N PRO A 282 8.98 1.22 6.68
CA PRO A 282 8.40 0.48 7.82
C PRO A 282 7.03 -0.14 7.54
N TRP A 283 6.67 -1.15 8.36
CA TRP A 283 5.49 -2.00 8.18
C TRP A 283 4.44 -1.86 9.30
N ASP A 284 4.68 -0.98 10.26
CA ASP A 284 3.93 -0.95 11.53
C ASP A 284 2.44 -0.59 11.33
N MET A 285 2.14 0.30 10.38
CA MET A 285 0.76 0.61 10.00
C MET A 285 0.04 -0.55 9.31
N MET A 286 0.74 -1.37 8.53
CA MET A 286 0.11 -2.53 7.88
C MET A 286 -0.28 -3.59 8.91
N LYS A 287 0.54 -3.75 9.97
CA LYS A 287 0.23 -4.58 11.14
C LYS A 287 -0.88 -3.98 12.03
N GLU A 288 -1.02 -2.65 12.02
CA GLU A 288 -2.13 -1.96 12.68
C GLU A 288 -3.46 -2.23 11.94
N PHE A 289 -3.43 -2.31 10.61
CA PHE A 289 -4.60 -2.67 9.78
C PHE A 289 -4.96 -4.17 9.85
N ASP A 290 -3.96 -5.07 9.97
CA ASP A 290 -4.15 -6.49 10.35
C ASP A 290 -5.01 -6.59 11.62
N ASP A 291 -4.44 -6.13 12.74
CA ASP A 291 -4.89 -6.54 14.09
C ASP A 291 -5.98 -5.64 14.69
N ASN A 292 -6.02 -4.36 14.31
CA ASN A 292 -6.61 -3.29 15.14
C ASN A 292 -7.62 -2.38 14.43
N ILE A 293 -8.41 -2.91 13.49
CA ILE A 293 -9.57 -2.20 12.92
C ILE A 293 -10.86 -2.67 13.64
N PRO A 294 -11.34 -1.98 14.70
CA PRO A 294 -12.44 -2.47 15.54
C PRO A 294 -13.84 -2.30 14.95
N ALA A 295 -13.97 -1.65 13.77
CA ALA A 295 -15.25 -1.29 13.16
C ALA A 295 -15.65 -2.18 11.96
N ARG A 296 -14.85 -3.19 11.61
CA ARG A 296 -15.12 -4.15 10.52
C ARG A 296 -16.14 -5.22 10.95
N ASP A 297 -17.03 -5.62 10.03
CA ASP A 297 -18.07 -6.64 10.29
C ASP A 297 -17.44 -8.04 10.48
N PHE A 298 -16.30 -8.29 9.81
CA PHE A 298 -15.38 -9.40 10.03
C PHE A 298 -13.96 -8.96 9.68
N ASP A 299 -12.96 -9.68 10.20
CA ASP A 299 -11.56 -9.53 9.81
C ASP A 299 -11.36 -9.88 8.34
N ASN A 300 -10.97 -8.89 7.53
CA ASN A 300 -10.97 -8.99 6.07
C ASN A 300 -9.67 -8.46 5.43
N PHE A 301 -8.61 -8.31 6.22
CA PHE A 301 -7.35 -7.68 5.82
C PHE A 301 -6.16 -8.44 6.42
N GLN A 302 -5.35 -9.03 5.54
CA GLN A 302 -4.09 -9.71 5.87
C GLN A 302 -2.91 -8.90 5.34
N PHE A 303 -1.87 -8.67 6.14
CA PHE A 303 -0.56 -8.18 5.71
C PHE A 303 0.50 -9.29 5.66
N VAL A 304 1.33 -9.29 4.62
CA VAL A 304 2.43 -10.24 4.45
C VAL A 304 3.73 -9.51 4.10
N ASN A 305 4.71 -9.56 4.99
CA ASN A 305 6.05 -9.01 4.74
C ASN A 305 6.86 -9.92 3.80
N PHE A 306 6.57 -9.84 2.50
CA PHE A 306 7.26 -10.60 1.44
C PHE A 306 8.78 -10.46 1.53
N THR A 307 9.27 -9.25 1.81
CA THR A 307 10.70 -8.96 1.82
C THR A 307 11.43 -9.66 2.98
N GLU A 308 10.82 -9.73 4.16
CA GLU A 308 11.35 -10.48 5.30
C GLU A 308 11.38 -11.99 5.03
N ILE A 309 10.32 -12.53 4.40
CA ILE A 309 10.29 -13.96 4.02
C ILE A 309 11.37 -14.25 2.97
N MET A 310 11.49 -13.40 1.95
CA MET A 310 12.51 -13.57 0.90
C MET A 310 13.95 -13.36 1.40
N ALA A 311 14.16 -12.59 2.48
CA ALA A 311 15.47 -12.40 3.11
C ALA A 311 15.97 -13.62 3.92
N LYS A 312 15.09 -14.56 4.30
CA LYS A 312 15.48 -15.72 5.14
C LYS A 312 16.57 -16.59 4.50
N ASN A 313 17.50 -17.09 5.31
CA ASN A 313 18.57 -17.98 4.84
C ASN A 313 18.07 -19.44 4.73
N THR A 314 17.23 -19.70 3.73
CA THR A 314 16.61 -21.01 3.45
C THR A 314 16.48 -21.23 1.93
N HIS A 315 16.14 -22.45 1.51
CA HIS A 315 15.98 -22.79 0.09
C HIS A 315 14.83 -22.00 -0.55
N GLN A 316 15.00 -21.54 -1.80
CA GLN A 316 14.03 -20.66 -2.48
C GLN A 316 12.59 -21.20 -2.42
N THR A 317 12.39 -22.48 -2.78
CA THR A 317 11.07 -23.14 -2.72
C THR A 317 10.40 -23.04 -1.35
N ARG A 318 11.17 -23.07 -0.24
CA ARG A 318 10.60 -22.93 1.11
C ARG A 318 10.12 -21.52 1.39
N LYS A 319 10.80 -20.49 0.85
CA LYS A 319 10.37 -19.09 0.93
C LYS A 319 9.07 -18.88 0.15
N GLU A 320 8.98 -19.50 -1.03
CA GLU A 320 7.80 -19.44 -1.89
C GLU A 320 6.60 -20.13 -1.21
N THR A 321 6.79 -21.30 -0.62
CA THR A 321 5.77 -21.98 0.21
C THR A 321 5.40 -21.16 1.45
N GLU A 322 6.36 -20.59 2.18
CA GLU A 322 6.12 -19.80 3.38
C GLU A 322 5.35 -18.51 3.07
N PHE A 323 5.73 -17.80 2.02
CA PHE A 323 5.02 -16.59 1.56
C PHE A 323 3.58 -16.90 1.12
N ALA A 324 3.37 -17.96 0.33
CA ALA A 324 2.02 -18.33 -0.10
C ALA A 324 1.15 -18.84 1.06
N LEU A 325 1.75 -19.51 2.05
CA LEU A 325 1.06 -19.89 3.30
C LEU A 325 0.64 -18.65 4.09
N SER A 326 1.51 -17.64 4.24
CA SER A 326 1.16 -16.36 4.87
C SER A 326 0.07 -15.60 4.10
N ALA A 327 0.13 -15.59 2.76
CA ALA A 327 -0.87 -14.89 1.92
C ALA A 327 -2.25 -15.56 1.92
N LEU A 328 -2.34 -16.83 2.31
CA LEU A 328 -3.59 -17.58 2.39
C LEU A 328 -4.06 -17.87 3.82
N MET A 329 -3.31 -17.49 4.86
CA MET A 329 -3.51 -17.97 6.23
C MET A 329 -4.94 -17.74 6.73
N GLU A 330 -5.47 -16.53 6.52
CA GLU A 330 -6.81 -16.18 6.98
C GLU A 330 -7.93 -16.52 6.00
N ILE A 331 -7.65 -16.66 4.70
CA ILE A 331 -8.64 -16.82 3.61
C ILE A 331 -9.70 -17.91 3.92
N PRO A 332 -9.39 -19.11 4.48
CA PRO A 332 -10.39 -20.11 4.84
C PRO A 332 -11.33 -19.69 5.98
N SER A 333 -10.95 -18.73 6.81
CA SER A 333 -11.73 -18.21 7.93
C SER A 333 -12.49 -16.94 7.53
N GLN A 334 -11.86 -16.07 6.73
CA GLN A 334 -12.49 -14.93 6.08
C GLN A 334 -13.67 -15.38 5.20
N TYR A 335 -13.48 -16.36 4.31
CA TYR A 335 -14.56 -16.92 3.48
C TYR A 335 -15.74 -17.45 4.32
N LYS A 336 -15.47 -18.19 5.40
CA LYS A 336 -16.51 -18.67 6.34
C LYS A 336 -17.25 -17.51 7.02
N ALA A 337 -16.57 -16.41 7.33
CA ALA A 337 -17.20 -15.21 7.85
C ALA A 337 -18.18 -14.60 6.82
N THR A 338 -17.80 -14.52 5.53
CA THR A 338 -18.69 -14.01 4.47
C THR A 338 -19.98 -14.85 4.33
N MET A 339 -19.89 -16.18 4.46
CA MET A 339 -21.06 -17.06 4.48
C MET A 339 -21.91 -16.84 5.73
N ALA A 340 -21.30 -16.83 6.92
CA ALA A 340 -22.01 -16.68 8.19
C ALA A 340 -22.71 -15.31 8.31
N LEU A 341 -22.07 -14.24 7.84
CA LEU A 341 -22.64 -12.90 7.72
C LEU A 341 -23.64 -12.74 6.56
N ASN A 342 -23.87 -13.80 5.77
CA ASN A 342 -24.79 -13.80 4.62
C ASN A 342 -24.43 -12.75 3.54
N LEU A 343 -23.13 -12.54 3.29
CA LEU A 343 -22.61 -11.60 2.28
C LEU A 343 -22.57 -12.21 0.87
N LEU A 344 -22.30 -13.51 0.79
CA LEU A 344 -22.08 -14.23 -0.46
C LEU A 344 -23.37 -14.34 -1.31
N GLY A 345 -23.23 -14.14 -2.62
CA GLY A 345 -24.32 -14.21 -3.59
C GLY A 345 -25.35 -13.07 -3.49
N ARG A 346 -24.97 -11.92 -2.91
CA ARG A 346 -25.88 -10.78 -2.72
C ARG A 346 -25.26 -9.45 -3.11
N ARG A 347 -25.98 -8.69 -3.94
CA ARG A 347 -25.75 -7.27 -4.20
C ARG A 347 -26.16 -6.41 -3.00
N ARG A 348 -25.34 -5.42 -2.63
CA ARG A 348 -25.59 -4.47 -1.54
C ARG A 348 -26.32 -3.20 -1.99
N GLY A 349 -26.24 -2.84 -3.28
CA GLY A 349 -26.80 -1.61 -3.83
C GLY A 349 -26.16 -0.33 -3.29
N ALA A 350 -24.92 -0.42 -2.78
CA ALA A 350 -24.23 0.66 -2.07
C ALA A 350 -22.71 0.72 -2.37
N SER A 351 -22.27 0.08 -3.45
CA SER A 351 -20.88 0.18 -3.91
C SER A 351 -20.54 1.61 -4.35
N PRO A 352 -19.25 1.97 -4.50
CA PRO A 352 -18.86 3.30 -4.99
C PRO A 352 -19.14 3.57 -6.48
N GLU A 353 -19.59 2.56 -7.25
CA GLU A 353 -19.71 2.60 -8.72
C GLU A 353 -18.44 3.16 -9.41
N ARG A 354 -17.26 2.78 -8.90
CA ARG A 354 -15.97 3.32 -9.32
C ARG A 354 -15.60 2.82 -10.73
N VAL A 355 -15.23 3.77 -11.59
CA VAL A 355 -14.72 3.54 -12.96
C VAL A 355 -13.20 3.72 -12.96
N PRO A 356 -12.41 2.89 -13.68
CA PRO A 356 -10.96 3.06 -13.74
C PRO A 356 -10.58 4.07 -14.82
N LEU A 357 -9.43 4.73 -14.63
CA LEU A 357 -8.78 5.48 -15.71
C LEU A 357 -8.16 4.50 -16.73
N PRO A 358 -8.03 4.87 -18.02
CA PRO A 358 -7.24 4.09 -18.97
C PRO A 358 -5.75 4.10 -18.59
N PRO A 359 -4.96 3.09 -18.99
CA PRO A 359 -3.54 3.02 -18.65
C PRO A 359 -2.78 4.22 -19.23
N PRO A 360 -1.96 4.96 -18.43
CA PRO A 360 -1.35 6.23 -18.83
C PRO A 360 -0.12 6.09 -19.75
N LEU A 361 -0.24 5.27 -20.80
CA LEU A 361 0.80 5.07 -21.81
C LEU A 361 0.94 6.30 -22.71
N GLN A 362 2.03 7.06 -22.53
CA GLN A 362 2.28 8.27 -23.31
C GLN A 362 2.46 7.98 -24.80
N ASN A 363 1.45 8.36 -25.61
CA ASN A 363 1.53 8.58 -27.05
C ASN A 363 2.47 7.63 -27.83
N ALA A 364 2.11 6.35 -27.89
CA ALA A 364 2.51 5.52 -29.02
C ALA A 364 2.04 6.22 -30.32
N ARG A 365 2.96 6.85 -31.05
CA ARG A 365 2.63 7.74 -32.18
C ARG A 365 1.83 6.98 -33.23
N SER A 366 0.55 7.33 -33.38
CA SER A 366 -0.35 6.72 -34.34
C SER A 366 0.09 6.99 -35.78
N PHE A 367 0.84 6.05 -36.36
CA PHE A 367 0.91 5.89 -37.82
C PHE A 367 -0.43 5.31 -38.31
N GLY A 368 -1.46 6.14 -38.27
CA GLY A 368 -2.83 5.82 -38.67
C GLY A 368 -3.68 7.09 -38.66
N ASN A 369 -4.30 7.42 -39.78
CA ASN A 369 -5.10 8.64 -39.94
C ASN A 369 -6.36 8.58 -39.05
N ALA A 370 -6.32 9.25 -37.91
CA ALA A 370 -7.51 9.52 -37.10
C ALA A 370 -8.15 10.85 -37.53
N SER A 371 -9.08 10.77 -38.48
CA SER A 371 -9.95 11.91 -38.83
C SER A 371 -10.77 12.35 -37.61
N SER A 372 -10.95 13.66 -37.43
CA SER A 372 -11.70 14.21 -36.29
C SER A 372 -13.17 13.78 -36.29
N PHE A 373 -13.56 12.90 -35.36
CA PHE A 373 -14.95 12.51 -35.16
C PHE A 373 -15.47 13.03 -33.81
N ASN A 374 -16.35 14.04 -33.88
CA ASN A 374 -17.11 14.52 -32.73
C ASN A 374 -18.12 13.46 -32.30
N TYR A 375 -18.10 13.07 -31.02
CA TYR A 375 -19.21 12.31 -30.42
C TYR A 375 -20.44 13.21 -30.28
N GLN A 376 -21.44 13.01 -31.14
CA GLN A 376 -22.82 13.43 -30.88
C GLN A 376 -23.73 12.21 -30.71
N LYS A 377 -24.65 12.34 -29.76
CA LYS A 377 -25.46 11.26 -29.20
C LYS A 377 -26.65 10.93 -30.12
N PRO A 378 -26.77 9.72 -30.69
CA PRO A 378 -27.88 9.40 -31.59
C PRO A 378 -29.18 9.11 -30.83
N SER A 379 -30.29 9.64 -31.34
CA SER A 379 -31.66 9.17 -31.06
C SER A 379 -32.19 8.46 -32.32
N PRO A 380 -33.05 7.43 -32.21
CA PRO A 380 -33.32 6.52 -33.33
C PRO A 380 -34.45 6.96 -34.27
N SER A 381 -34.28 6.63 -35.56
CA SER A 381 -35.31 6.55 -36.63
C SER A 381 -35.89 7.89 -37.16
N THR A 382 -36.40 8.03 -38.40
CA THR A 382 -36.75 7.03 -39.46
C THR A 382 -36.31 7.47 -40.89
N SER A 383 -36.38 6.51 -41.83
CA SER A 383 -36.89 6.64 -43.22
C SER A 383 -36.16 7.46 -44.33
N PHE A 384 -35.66 6.68 -45.30
CA PHE A 384 -35.86 6.78 -46.78
C PHE A 384 -35.07 7.74 -47.71
N GLU A 385 -34.48 7.07 -48.72
CA GLU A 385 -34.37 7.40 -50.15
C GLU A 385 -33.22 8.22 -50.79
N SER A 386 -32.99 7.89 -52.06
CA SER A 386 -31.74 8.02 -52.82
C SER A 386 -31.75 9.20 -53.79
N SER A 387 -30.56 9.73 -54.15
CA SER A 387 -30.06 9.82 -55.55
C SER A 387 -28.73 10.57 -55.69
N ALA A 388 -28.10 10.45 -56.85
CA ALA A 388 -26.80 11.05 -57.25
C ALA A 388 -26.92 11.59 -58.71
N PRO A 389 -25.83 11.96 -59.43
CA PRO A 389 -24.80 12.99 -59.16
C PRO A 389 -24.57 13.96 -60.36
N ALA A 390 -23.83 15.06 -60.16
CA ALA A 390 -23.14 15.87 -61.20
C ALA A 390 -22.31 17.02 -60.55
N TYR A 391 -21.37 17.73 -61.19
CA TYR A 391 -20.27 17.46 -62.16
C TYR A 391 -19.45 18.79 -62.30
N TYR A 392 -18.25 18.80 -62.93
CA TYR A 392 -17.43 20.00 -63.29
C TYR A 392 -16.78 20.80 -62.14
N ASP A 393 -15.64 21.51 -62.27
CA ASP A 393 -14.45 21.40 -63.16
C ASP A 393 -13.23 22.09 -62.48
N THR A 394 -12.18 22.42 -63.26
CA THR A 394 -10.78 22.71 -62.87
C THR A 394 -10.34 24.13 -63.37
N PRO A 395 -9.04 24.54 -63.36
CA PRO A 395 -8.10 24.68 -62.24
C PRO A 395 -7.29 26.03 -62.23
N ARG A 396 -6.28 26.12 -61.34
CA ARG A 396 -5.06 26.98 -61.35
C ARG A 396 -5.16 28.47 -60.97
N HIS A 397 -4.25 28.90 -60.10
CA HIS A 397 -3.10 29.75 -60.50
C HIS A 397 -1.92 29.63 -59.51
N VAL A 398 -0.79 30.28 -59.80
CA VAL A 398 0.54 30.08 -59.17
C VAL A 398 1.07 31.36 -58.51
N GLY A 399 1.80 31.24 -57.39
CA GLY A 399 2.58 32.32 -56.75
C GLY A 399 3.75 31.74 -55.92
N THR A 400 4.87 32.47 -55.80
CA THR A 400 6.17 31.92 -55.39
C THR A 400 6.95 32.75 -54.35
N ALA A 401 7.56 32.06 -53.38
CA ALA A 401 8.77 32.46 -52.59
C ALA A 401 8.60 33.66 -51.62
N PRO A 402 9.55 33.91 -50.68
CA PRO A 402 10.82 33.23 -50.40
C PRO A 402 10.97 32.67 -48.95
N THR A 403 12.20 32.29 -48.57
CA THR A 403 12.58 31.60 -47.32
C THR A 403 13.77 32.28 -46.60
N ALA A 404 14.16 31.72 -45.43
CA ALA A 404 15.38 32.03 -44.62
C ALA A 404 15.27 33.26 -43.68
N PRO A 405 16.08 33.35 -42.59
CA PRO A 405 17.24 32.53 -42.25
C PRO A 405 17.21 31.76 -40.91
N THR A 406 18.08 30.76 -40.83
CA THR A 406 18.48 30.01 -39.62
C THR A 406 19.46 30.82 -38.77
N SER A 407 19.47 30.63 -37.45
CA SER A 407 20.52 31.13 -36.56
C SER A 407 21.22 29.98 -35.83
N THR A 408 22.51 29.81 -36.09
CA THR A 408 23.38 28.85 -35.39
C THR A 408 24.14 29.54 -34.26
N TYR A 409 24.06 28.98 -33.05
CA TYR A 409 24.98 29.28 -31.96
C TYR A 409 25.57 27.97 -31.45
N ASP A 410 26.90 27.92 -31.42
CA ASP A 410 27.69 26.76 -31.01
C ASP A 410 28.20 26.99 -29.59
N THR A 411 27.97 26.03 -28.69
CA THR A 411 28.55 26.04 -27.34
C THR A 411 28.73 24.61 -26.82
N SER A 412 29.86 24.36 -26.17
CA SER A 412 30.34 23.03 -25.78
C SER A 412 29.45 22.32 -24.73
N PRO A 413 29.47 20.97 -24.66
CA PRO A 413 28.70 20.22 -23.67
C PRO A 413 29.17 20.53 -22.23
N PRO A 414 28.26 20.70 -21.26
CA PRO A 414 28.62 20.94 -19.86
C PRO A 414 29.24 19.70 -19.23
N ALA A 415 30.19 19.92 -18.32
CA ALA A 415 30.91 18.86 -17.61
C ALA A 415 30.01 18.11 -16.60
N ALA A 416 30.40 16.89 -16.25
CA ALA A 416 29.67 16.03 -15.32
C ALA A 416 29.84 16.48 -13.85
N SER A 417 28.89 17.26 -13.32
CA SER A 417 28.76 17.55 -11.88
C SER A 417 27.33 17.40 -11.32
N SER A 418 26.31 17.50 -12.17
CA SER A 418 24.93 17.81 -11.77
C SER A 418 24.12 16.70 -11.10
N ALA A 419 24.70 15.53 -10.80
CA ALA A 419 24.00 14.46 -10.10
C ALA A 419 23.76 14.77 -8.61
N TYR A 420 24.71 15.41 -7.94
CA TYR A 420 24.60 15.76 -6.52
C TYR A 420 23.78 17.03 -6.29
N ASP A 421 23.96 18.07 -7.11
CA ASP A 421 23.20 19.33 -6.99
C ASP A 421 21.68 19.12 -7.10
N ASN A 422 21.25 18.13 -7.88
CA ASN A 422 19.84 17.76 -8.00
C ASN A 422 19.24 17.09 -6.74
N LEU A 423 20.05 16.66 -5.78
CA LEU A 423 19.60 16.10 -4.50
C LEU A 423 19.53 17.15 -3.37
N LEU A 424 20.20 18.29 -3.53
CA LEU A 424 20.31 19.34 -2.51
C LEU A 424 19.11 20.29 -2.50
N CYS A 425 18.72 20.76 -1.32
CA CYS A 425 17.61 21.68 -1.14
C CYS A 425 17.86 23.02 -1.86
N PRO A 426 16.92 23.53 -2.67
CA PRO A 426 17.08 24.78 -3.44
C PRO A 426 16.98 26.07 -2.59
N ILE A 427 17.03 25.94 -1.25
CA ILE A 427 17.01 27.07 -0.31
C ILE A 427 18.35 27.17 0.43
N CYS A 428 18.77 26.10 1.11
CA CYS A 428 20.03 26.09 1.87
C CYS A 428 21.23 25.52 1.10
N PHE A 429 21.02 24.86 -0.04
CA PHE A 429 22.05 24.21 -0.87
C PHE A 429 23.00 23.27 -0.11
N THR A 430 22.57 22.78 1.06
CA THR A 430 23.41 22.04 2.02
C THR A 430 22.78 20.72 2.42
N ASN A 431 21.48 20.73 2.77
CA ASN A 431 20.75 19.53 3.16
C ASN A 431 20.10 18.86 1.95
N ASN A 432 19.95 17.54 1.97
CA ASN A 432 19.21 16.79 0.96
C ASN A 432 17.71 17.10 0.96
N LYS A 433 17.03 16.82 -0.15
CA LYS A 433 15.57 16.97 -0.31
C LYS A 433 14.78 15.86 0.42
N ASP A 434 14.54 16.02 1.72
CA ASP A 434 13.71 15.12 2.55
C ASP A 434 12.25 15.58 2.77
N MET A 435 11.78 16.63 2.08
CA MET A 435 10.37 17.07 2.12
C MET A 435 9.83 17.36 0.72
N ALA A 436 8.59 16.95 0.45
CA ALA A 436 7.81 17.31 -0.73
C ALA A 436 6.55 18.12 -0.36
N PHE A 437 6.12 19.00 -1.25
CA PHE A 437 4.85 19.72 -1.16
C PHE A 437 3.80 19.08 -2.07
N GLY A 438 2.51 19.33 -1.80
CA GLY A 438 1.39 18.87 -2.63
C GLY A 438 1.43 19.29 -4.12
N CYS A 439 2.32 20.22 -4.51
CA CYS A 439 2.59 20.59 -5.90
C CYS A 439 3.75 19.79 -6.55
N GLY A 440 4.23 18.71 -5.92
CA GLY A 440 5.31 17.83 -6.42
C GLY A 440 6.74 18.36 -6.25
N HIS A 441 6.91 19.62 -5.85
CA HIS A 441 8.22 20.23 -5.61
C HIS A 441 8.80 19.87 -4.23
N GLN A 442 10.13 19.91 -4.10
CA GLN A 442 10.85 19.37 -2.94
C GLN A 442 11.88 20.35 -2.33
N THR A 443 12.04 20.29 -1.01
CA THR A 443 13.08 20.98 -0.20
C THR A 443 13.64 20.00 0.84
N CYS A 444 14.58 20.42 1.68
CA CYS A 444 14.77 19.75 2.97
C CYS A 444 13.61 20.12 3.92
N ALA A 445 13.43 19.34 4.99
CA ALA A 445 12.38 19.58 5.98
C ALA A 445 12.61 20.90 6.74
N GLU A 446 13.84 21.17 7.18
CA GLU A 446 14.20 22.39 7.92
C GLU A 446 13.82 23.68 7.16
N CYS A 447 14.06 23.73 5.85
CA CYS A 447 13.70 24.89 5.03
C CYS A 447 12.28 24.85 4.46
N GLY A 448 11.57 23.71 4.57
CA GLY A 448 10.23 23.52 4.01
C GLY A 448 9.09 23.67 5.02
N GLN A 449 9.38 23.50 6.31
CA GLN A 449 8.39 23.46 7.39
C GLN A 449 7.56 24.75 7.46
N ASP A 450 8.20 25.91 7.58
CA ASP A 450 7.52 27.20 7.75
C ASP A 450 7.06 27.87 6.43
N LEU A 451 7.22 27.21 5.28
CA LEU A 451 6.84 27.79 3.99
C LEU A 451 5.32 27.77 3.78
N LEU A 452 4.76 28.94 3.50
CA LEU A 452 3.35 29.10 3.11
C LEU A 452 3.13 28.93 1.59
N ASN A 453 4.15 29.20 0.77
CA ASN A 453 4.11 29.06 -0.69
C ASN A 453 5.36 28.33 -1.19
N CYS A 454 5.20 27.52 -2.23
CA CYS A 454 6.29 26.77 -2.84
C CYS A 454 7.36 27.72 -3.41
N PRO A 455 8.66 27.55 -3.10
CA PRO A 455 9.72 28.44 -3.57
C PRO A 455 9.93 28.37 -5.10
N ILE A 456 9.49 27.28 -5.74
CA ILE A 456 9.67 27.03 -7.18
C ILE A 456 8.46 27.51 -7.98
N CYS A 457 7.25 26.98 -7.70
CA CYS A 457 6.05 27.29 -8.48
C CYS A 457 5.10 28.33 -7.84
N ARG A 458 5.42 28.85 -6.65
CA ARG A 458 4.65 29.86 -5.89
C ARG A 458 3.22 29.47 -5.50
N SER A 459 2.80 28.24 -5.76
CA SER A 459 1.54 27.66 -5.26
C SER A 459 1.51 27.62 -3.73
N SER A 460 0.35 27.87 -3.12
CA SER A 460 0.14 27.72 -1.67
C SER A 460 0.40 26.27 -1.23
N ILE A 461 1.11 26.10 -0.11
CA ILE A 461 1.45 24.78 0.44
C ILE A 461 0.33 24.32 1.38
N GLN A 462 -0.55 23.47 0.85
CA GLN A 462 -1.63 22.81 1.61
C GLN A 462 -1.20 21.48 2.25
N THR A 463 -0.17 20.83 1.69
CA THR A 463 0.31 19.50 2.12
C THR A 463 1.82 19.47 2.15
N ARG A 464 2.40 18.94 3.24
CA ARG A 464 3.83 18.62 3.39
C ARG A 464 3.99 17.13 3.65
N ILE A 465 4.87 16.47 2.90
CA ILE A 465 5.13 15.03 2.97
C ILE A 465 6.62 14.85 3.28
N LYS A 466 6.96 14.05 4.29
CA LYS A 466 8.36 13.72 4.60
C LYS A 466 8.81 12.48 3.81
N LEU A 467 10.05 12.51 3.34
CA LEU A 467 10.72 11.44 2.59
C LEU A 467 11.86 10.87 3.48
N TYR A 468 12.15 9.57 3.41
CA TYR A 468 12.99 8.84 4.40
C TYR A 468 14.10 7.97 3.76
#